data_AF-A0A6F8UYP7-F1
#
_entry.id   AF-A0A6F8UYP7-F1
#
_cell.length_a   1.000
_cell.length_b   1.000
_cell.length_c   1.000
_cell.angle_alpha   90.00
_cell.angle_beta   90.00
_cell.angle_gamma   90.00
#
_symmetry.space_group_name_H-M   'P 1'
#
loop_
_entity.id
_entity.type
_entity.pdbx_description
1 polymer ?
#
loop_
_entity_poly.entity_id
_entity_poly.type
_entity_poly.pdbx_seq_one_letter_code
_entity_poly.pdbx_strand_id
1 'polypeptide(L)'
;MRSQFKAMARRIKAAASAIDDAIRQTHAARLAIMAAKLRAALPLIAMLLCATLLFCLFLAWSSARGVFLVLSPASPTGIMAGIAAVVAGLAVLELCAAFAITIMTAALQLAYDTGRHCILALLAIASMLGLALMVLHLSAGGAAALADALLPTLGLCGLVLLTLWFKRAYLRPAYPGFRDFWADIVEARHFLMRAAHGE
;
A
#
# COMPACT_ATOMS: atom_id res chain seq x y z
N MET A 1 -30.80 -38.42 -8.31
CA MET A 1 -29.41 -37.93 -8.54
C MET A 1 -29.33 -36.51 -9.14
N ARG A 2 -30.08 -36.15 -10.20
CA ARG A 2 -30.05 -34.79 -10.81
C ARG A 2 -30.40 -33.63 -9.86
N SER A 3 -31.23 -33.85 -8.83
CA SER A 3 -31.60 -32.84 -7.84
C SER A 3 -30.49 -32.52 -6.84
N GLN A 4 -29.70 -33.52 -6.42
CA GLN A 4 -28.60 -33.33 -5.46
C GLN A 4 -27.39 -32.61 -6.09
N PHE A 5 -27.08 -32.86 -7.36
CA PHE A 5 -26.05 -32.09 -8.09
C PHE A 5 -26.42 -30.62 -8.25
N LYS A 6 -27.70 -30.31 -8.53
CA LYS A 6 -28.17 -28.91 -8.60
C LYS A 6 -28.11 -28.21 -7.23
N ALA A 7 -28.38 -28.93 -6.14
CA ALA A 7 -28.25 -28.38 -4.78
C ALA A 7 -26.79 -28.14 -4.38
N MET A 8 -25.89 -29.08 -4.71
CA MET A 8 -24.45 -28.95 -4.49
C MET A 8 -23.86 -27.78 -5.30
N ALA A 9 -24.20 -27.68 -6.58
CA ALA A 9 -23.76 -26.57 -7.44
C ALA A 9 -24.27 -25.21 -6.95
N ARG A 10 -25.50 -25.14 -6.42
CA ARG A 10 -26.05 -23.91 -5.83
C ARG A 10 -25.30 -23.51 -4.55
N ARG A 11 -24.95 -24.49 -3.71
CA ARG A 11 -24.15 -24.26 -2.49
C ARG A 11 -22.72 -23.84 -2.80
N ILE A 12 -22.09 -24.46 -3.79
CA ILE A 12 -20.75 -24.05 -4.26
C ILE A 12 -20.79 -22.64 -4.84
N LYS A 13 -21.81 -22.30 -5.63
CA LYS A 13 -21.98 -20.94 -6.16
C LYS A 13 -22.23 -19.91 -5.05
N ALA A 14 -23.04 -20.25 -4.05
CA ALA A 14 -23.31 -19.38 -2.89
C ALA A 14 -22.07 -19.21 -1.99
N ALA A 15 -21.28 -20.27 -1.80
CA ALA A 15 -20.01 -20.21 -1.08
C ALA A 15 -18.99 -19.37 -1.87
N ALA A 16 -18.90 -19.56 -3.18
CA ALA A 16 -18.04 -18.76 -4.04
C ALA A 16 -18.43 -17.28 -4.06
N SER A 17 -19.73 -16.95 -4.09
CA SER A 17 -20.19 -15.56 -4.00
C SER A 17 -19.96 -14.95 -2.62
N ALA A 18 -20.15 -15.71 -1.54
CA ALA A 18 -19.84 -15.25 -0.18
C ALA A 18 -18.34 -15.02 0.02
N ILE A 19 -17.50 -15.86 -0.59
CA ILE A 19 -16.05 -15.69 -0.61
C ILE A 19 -15.67 -14.47 -1.45
N ASP A 20 -16.28 -14.25 -2.62
CA ASP A 20 -16.03 -13.05 -3.43
C ASP A 20 -16.44 -11.76 -2.70
N ASP A 21 -17.59 -11.77 -2.03
CA ASP A 21 -18.05 -10.64 -1.20
C ASP A 21 -17.15 -10.41 0.03
N ALA A 22 -16.71 -11.49 0.70
CA ALA A 22 -15.76 -11.40 1.81
C ALA A 22 -14.39 -10.88 1.34
N ILE A 23 -13.91 -11.33 0.18
CA ILE A 23 -12.68 -10.83 -0.44
C ILE A 23 -12.83 -9.36 -0.81
N ARG A 24 -13.97 -8.93 -1.38
CA ARG A 24 -14.24 -7.50 -1.67
C ARG A 24 -14.31 -6.63 -0.42
N GLN A 25 -14.65 -7.21 0.73
CA GLN A 25 -14.64 -6.52 2.02
C GLN A 25 -13.23 -6.35 2.60
N THR A 26 -12.23 -7.09 2.10
CA THR A 26 -10.84 -6.95 2.57
C THR A 26 -10.25 -5.58 2.23
N HIS A 27 -9.41 -5.07 3.13
CA HIS A 27 -8.70 -3.81 2.91
C HIS A 27 -7.73 -3.90 1.73
N ALA A 28 -7.12 -5.07 1.51
CA ALA A 28 -6.25 -5.29 0.36
C ALA A 28 -7.01 -5.18 -0.98
N ALA A 29 -8.21 -5.77 -1.09
CA ALA A 29 -9.03 -5.65 -2.29
C ALA A 29 -9.50 -4.21 -2.52
N ARG A 30 -9.90 -3.50 -1.46
CA ARG A 30 -10.25 -2.07 -1.56
C ARG A 30 -9.07 -1.26 -2.08
N LEU A 31 -7.86 -1.49 -1.57
CA LEU A 31 -6.65 -0.77 -1.99
C LEU A 31 -6.33 -1.06 -3.47
N ALA A 32 -6.50 -2.30 -3.93
CA ALA A 32 -6.34 -2.68 -5.33
C ALA A 32 -7.38 -2.02 -6.26
N ILE A 33 -8.65 -1.99 -5.85
CA ILE A 33 -9.74 -1.33 -6.60
C ILE A 33 -9.50 0.18 -6.68
N MET A 34 -9.09 0.80 -5.57
CA MET A 34 -8.73 2.22 -5.52
C MET A 34 -7.58 2.52 -6.48
N ALA A 35 -6.52 1.71 -6.48
CA ALA A 35 -5.38 1.86 -7.39
C ALA A 35 -5.80 1.77 -8.87
N ALA A 36 -6.67 0.81 -9.22
CA ALA A 36 -7.15 0.62 -10.58
C ALA A 36 -8.03 1.79 -11.05
N LYS A 37 -8.99 2.22 -10.22
CA LYS A 37 -9.90 3.32 -10.54
C LYS A 37 -9.17 4.68 -10.60
N LEU A 38 -8.17 4.94 -9.74
CA LEU A 38 -7.42 6.22 -9.76
C LEU A 38 -6.45 6.35 -10.92
N ARG A 39 -6.10 5.25 -11.61
CA ARG A 39 -5.05 5.25 -12.63
C ARG A 39 -5.32 6.26 -13.76
N ALA A 40 -6.57 6.49 -14.12
CA ALA A 40 -6.96 7.38 -15.19
C ALA A 40 -6.94 8.87 -14.80
N ALA A 41 -7.36 9.21 -13.57
CA ALA A 41 -7.49 10.60 -13.12
C ALA A 41 -6.23 11.12 -12.39
N LEU A 42 -5.64 10.27 -11.55
CA LEU A 42 -4.55 10.62 -10.62
C LEU A 42 -3.47 9.53 -10.70
N PRO A 43 -2.70 9.45 -11.81
CA PRO A 43 -1.77 8.35 -12.07
C PRO A 43 -0.70 8.22 -10.99
N LEU A 44 -0.33 9.31 -10.32
CA LEU A 44 0.69 9.28 -9.28
C LEU A 44 0.18 8.70 -7.97
N ILE A 45 -1.02 9.08 -7.54
CA ILE A 45 -1.67 8.47 -6.36
C ILE A 45 -1.97 7.00 -6.65
N ALA A 46 -2.39 6.65 -7.87
CA ALA A 46 -2.57 5.26 -8.29
C ALA A 46 -1.26 4.46 -8.23
N MET A 47 -0.14 5.02 -8.70
CA MET A 47 1.17 4.39 -8.59
C MET A 47 1.59 4.22 -7.13
N LEU A 48 1.31 5.20 -6.27
CA LEU A 48 1.64 5.15 -4.85
C LEU A 48 0.79 4.08 -4.12
N LEU A 49 -0.50 4.00 -4.44
CA LEU A 49 -1.38 2.92 -3.98
C LEU A 49 -0.90 1.55 -4.45
N CYS A 50 -0.53 1.43 -5.73
CA CYS A 50 0.01 0.19 -6.29
C CYS A 50 1.32 -0.22 -5.59
N ALA A 51 2.25 0.71 -5.41
CA ALA A 51 3.50 0.48 -4.68
C ALA A 51 3.23 0.05 -3.22
N THR A 52 2.25 0.68 -2.57
CA THR A 52 1.83 0.32 -1.21
C THR A 52 1.22 -1.08 -1.17
N LEU A 53 0.39 -1.45 -2.14
CA LEU A 53 -0.15 -2.80 -2.27
C LEU A 53 0.96 -3.84 -2.43
N LEU A 54 1.91 -3.59 -3.34
CA LEU A 54 3.05 -4.47 -3.56
C LEU A 54 3.91 -4.62 -2.31
N PHE A 55 4.12 -3.53 -1.57
CA PHE A 55 4.83 -3.57 -0.29
C PHE A 55 4.07 -4.38 0.76
N CYS A 56 2.75 -4.21 0.88
CA CYS A 56 1.92 -5.03 1.78
C CYS A 56 1.97 -6.51 1.40
N LEU A 57 1.91 -6.85 0.11
CA LEU A 57 2.04 -8.23 -0.38
C LEU A 57 3.42 -8.81 -0.07
N PHE A 58 4.49 -8.02 -0.23
CA PHE A 58 5.84 -8.43 0.12
C PHE A 58 5.99 -8.70 1.62
N LEU A 59 5.44 -7.82 2.48
CA LEU A 59 5.43 -8.01 3.93
C LEU A 59 4.62 -9.25 4.34
N ALA A 60 3.46 -9.45 3.75
CA ALA A 60 2.64 -10.63 3.97
C ALA A 60 3.37 -11.92 3.57
N TRP A 61 4.00 -11.93 2.40
CA TRP A 61 4.77 -13.07 1.90
C TRP A 61 5.98 -13.37 2.79
N SER A 62 6.78 -12.36 3.13
CA SER A 62 7.96 -12.53 3.99
C SER A 62 7.57 -13.01 5.40
N SER A 63 6.47 -12.49 5.95
CA SER A 63 5.93 -12.93 7.25
C SER A 63 5.43 -14.37 7.20
N ALA A 64 4.63 -14.73 6.19
CA ALA A 64 4.13 -16.10 5.99
C ALA A 64 5.30 -17.08 5.84
N ARG A 65 6.30 -16.73 5.02
CA ARG A 65 7.51 -17.55 4.85
C ARG A 65 8.28 -17.69 6.17
N GLY A 66 8.42 -16.63 6.94
CA GLY A 66 9.06 -16.67 8.26
C GLY A 66 8.35 -17.63 9.21
N VAL A 67 7.04 -17.51 9.34
CA VAL A 67 6.21 -18.40 10.17
C VAL A 67 6.31 -19.86 9.71
N PHE A 68 6.25 -20.10 8.40
CA PHE A 68 6.39 -21.46 7.84
C PHE A 68 7.73 -22.09 8.19
N LEU A 69 8.83 -21.35 8.00
CA LEU A 69 10.18 -21.86 8.27
C LEU A 69 10.37 -22.17 9.76
N VAL A 70 9.85 -21.32 10.65
CA VAL A 70 9.93 -21.51 12.10
C VAL A 70 9.11 -22.73 12.56
N LEU A 71 7.92 -22.94 11.97
CA LEU A 71 7.03 -24.03 12.38
C LEU A 71 7.29 -25.37 11.65
N SER A 72 7.93 -25.34 10.48
CA SER A 72 8.24 -26.56 9.70
C SER A 72 8.99 -27.65 10.46
N PRO A 73 10.04 -27.37 11.27
CA PRO A 73 10.73 -28.43 12.02
C PRO A 73 9.86 -29.08 13.10
N ALA A 74 8.83 -28.38 13.59
CA ALA A 74 7.90 -28.89 14.62
C ALA A 74 6.64 -29.56 14.03
N SER A 75 6.46 -29.54 12.70
CA SER A 75 5.26 -30.03 12.01
C SER A 75 5.61 -31.19 11.07
N PRO A 76 5.49 -32.46 11.51
CA PRO A 76 5.93 -33.63 10.74
C PRO A 76 5.31 -33.76 9.35
N THR A 77 4.06 -33.29 9.18
CA THR A 77 3.32 -33.32 7.91
C THR A 77 3.40 -32.01 7.13
N GLY A 78 3.98 -30.95 7.70
CA GLY A 78 3.98 -29.59 7.13
C GLY A 78 2.62 -28.88 7.04
N ILE A 79 1.50 -29.59 7.24
CA ILE A 79 0.14 -29.06 7.02
C ILE A 79 -0.18 -27.94 8.01
N MET A 80 0.08 -28.15 9.31
CA MET A 80 -0.23 -27.15 10.34
C MET A 80 0.66 -25.91 10.23
N ALA A 81 1.93 -26.09 9.89
CA ALA A 81 2.83 -24.98 9.58
C ALA A 81 2.35 -24.18 8.36
N GLY A 82 1.84 -24.86 7.32
CA GLY A 82 1.26 -24.22 6.14
C GLY A 82 0.01 -23.40 6.47
N ILE A 83 -0.93 -23.94 7.23
CA ILE A 83 -2.14 -23.22 7.65
C ILE A 83 -1.78 -21.99 8.48
N ALA A 84 -0.90 -22.14 9.47
CA ALA A 84 -0.45 -21.03 10.31
C ALA A 84 0.25 -19.92 9.50
N ALA A 85 1.08 -20.30 8.53
CA ALA A 85 1.76 -19.36 7.64
C ALA A 85 0.78 -18.57 6.77
N VAL A 86 -0.24 -19.23 6.20
CA VAL A 86 -1.29 -18.57 5.40
C VAL A 86 -2.08 -17.59 6.27
N VAL A 87 -2.50 -18.00 7.47
CA VAL A 87 -3.25 -17.13 8.39
C VAL A 87 -2.41 -15.92 8.81
N ALA A 88 -1.13 -16.12 9.15
CA ALA A 88 -0.22 -15.03 9.49
C ALA A 88 -0.02 -14.05 8.31
N GLY A 89 0.18 -14.58 7.10
CA GLY A 89 0.31 -13.76 5.89
C GLY A 89 -0.93 -12.91 5.61
N LEU A 90 -2.13 -13.50 5.69
CA LEU A 90 -3.39 -12.77 5.51
C LEU A 90 -3.61 -11.72 6.59
N ALA A 91 -3.30 -12.03 7.85
CA ALA A 91 -3.42 -11.07 8.94
C ALA A 91 -2.49 -9.87 8.76
N VAL A 92 -1.22 -10.12 8.39
CA VAL A 92 -0.25 -9.05 8.10
C VAL A 92 -0.68 -8.22 6.89
N LEU A 93 -1.16 -8.87 5.83
CA LEU A 93 -1.64 -8.19 4.63
C LEU A 93 -2.78 -7.22 4.97
N GLU A 94 -3.78 -7.70 5.70
CA GLU A 94 -4.95 -6.89 6.08
C GLU A 94 -4.59 -5.76 7.03
N LEU A 95 -3.74 -6.03 8.03
CA LEU A 95 -3.31 -5.01 8.98
C LEU A 95 -2.50 -3.91 8.28
N CYS A 96 -1.60 -4.29 7.37
CA CYS A 96 -0.82 -3.34 6.56
C CYS A 96 -1.72 -2.53 5.61
N ALA A 97 -2.67 -3.18 4.94
CA ALA A 97 -3.58 -2.50 4.03
C ALA A 97 -4.52 -1.53 4.77
N ALA A 98 -5.04 -1.93 5.94
CA ALA A 98 -5.84 -1.07 6.80
C ALA A 98 -5.02 0.15 7.28
N PHE A 99 -3.82 -0.10 7.78
CA PHE A 99 -2.89 0.95 8.21
C PHE A 99 -2.56 1.92 7.07
N ALA A 100 -2.26 1.40 5.88
CA ALA A 100 -2.00 2.20 4.69
C ALA A 100 -3.18 3.12 4.35
N ILE A 101 -4.42 2.59 4.37
CA ILE A 101 -5.64 3.39 4.12
C ILE A 101 -5.79 4.49 5.17
N THR A 102 -5.55 4.19 6.45
CA THR A 102 -5.63 5.19 7.54
C THR A 102 -4.60 6.30 7.37
N ILE A 103 -3.34 5.96 7.08
CA ILE A 103 -2.29 6.95 6.82
C ILE A 103 -2.61 7.80 5.60
N MET A 104 -3.06 7.19 4.51
CA MET A 104 -3.41 7.95 3.30
C MET A 104 -4.55 8.92 3.54
N THR A 105 -5.56 8.51 4.32
CA THR A 105 -6.68 9.38 4.69
C THR A 105 -6.20 10.54 5.56
N ALA A 106 -5.38 10.25 6.58
CA ALA A 106 -4.81 11.27 7.46
C ALA A 106 -3.87 12.23 6.69
N ALA A 107 -3.07 11.71 5.77
CA ALA A 107 -2.18 12.51 4.93
C ALA A 107 -2.97 13.45 4.01
N LEU A 108 -4.09 12.98 3.43
CA LEU A 108 -4.96 13.81 2.60
C LEU A 108 -5.71 14.87 3.42
N GLN A 109 -6.12 14.56 4.65
CA GLN A 109 -6.69 15.55 5.58
C GLN A 109 -5.65 16.62 5.94
N LEU A 110 -4.46 16.20 6.36
CA LEU A 110 -3.36 17.11 6.65
C LEU A 110 -3.01 17.97 5.42
N ALA A 111 -3.06 17.38 4.23
CA ALA A 111 -2.80 18.07 2.99
C ALA A 111 -3.86 19.13 2.65
N TYR A 112 -5.12 18.82 2.92
CA TYR A 112 -6.24 19.75 2.78
C TYR A 112 -6.12 20.93 3.74
N ASP A 113 -5.74 20.69 4.99
CA ASP A 113 -5.70 21.71 6.04
C ASP A 113 -4.45 22.62 5.96
N THR A 114 -3.30 22.09 5.53
CA THR A 114 -2.02 22.82 5.59
C THR A 114 -1.62 23.51 4.27
N GLY A 115 -2.19 23.08 3.14
CA GLY A 115 -1.94 23.66 1.82
C GLY A 115 -0.57 23.32 1.21
N ARG A 116 -0.42 23.65 -0.09
CA ARG A 116 0.70 23.17 -0.94
C ARG A 116 2.11 23.52 -0.44
N HIS A 117 2.29 24.68 0.19
CA HIS A 117 3.62 25.15 0.61
C HIS A 117 4.12 24.42 1.87
N CYS A 118 3.22 24.14 2.81
CA CYS A 118 3.55 23.40 4.03
C CYS A 118 3.88 21.93 3.72
N ILE A 119 3.15 21.33 2.79
CA ILE A 119 3.37 19.94 2.37
C ILE A 119 4.72 19.78 1.66
N LEU A 120 5.11 20.75 0.81
CA LEU A 120 6.46 20.76 0.25
C LEU A 120 7.51 20.82 1.37
N ALA A 121 7.30 21.66 2.39
CA ALA A 121 8.22 21.76 3.52
C ALA A 121 8.30 20.43 4.29
N LEU A 122 7.17 19.77 4.55
CA LEU A 122 7.14 18.45 5.18
C LEU A 122 7.87 17.39 4.35
N LEU A 123 7.65 17.35 3.03
CA LEU A 123 8.38 16.42 2.13
C LEU A 123 9.88 16.70 2.12
N ALA A 124 10.28 17.97 2.13
CA ALA A 124 11.68 18.37 2.17
C ALA A 124 12.33 17.99 3.51
N ILE A 125 11.66 18.22 4.63
CA ILE A 125 12.14 17.82 5.96
C ILE A 125 12.26 16.29 6.04
N ALA A 126 11.25 15.54 5.58
CA ALA A 126 11.29 14.09 5.55
C ALA A 126 12.44 13.55 4.67
N SER A 127 12.67 14.16 3.51
CA SER A 127 13.79 13.82 2.62
C SER A 127 15.15 14.11 3.28
N MET A 128 15.29 15.26 3.96
CA MET A 128 16.49 15.65 4.69
C MET A 128 16.79 14.69 5.84
N LEU A 129 15.78 14.34 6.64
CA LEU A 129 15.89 13.36 7.73
C LEU A 129 16.27 11.98 7.20
N GLY A 130 15.63 11.52 6.13
CA GLY A 130 15.93 10.24 5.50
C GLY A 130 17.38 10.17 4.98
N LEU A 131 17.86 11.25 4.34
CA LEU A 131 19.25 11.37 3.91
C LEU A 131 20.22 11.37 5.10
N ALA A 132 19.92 12.11 6.17
CA ALA A 132 20.74 12.12 7.38
C ALA A 132 20.83 10.74 8.03
N LEU A 133 19.72 10.03 8.17
CA LEU A 133 19.68 8.66 8.69
C LEU A 133 20.45 7.69 7.80
N MET A 134 20.34 7.81 6.47
CA MET A 134 21.08 6.98 5.53
C MET A 134 22.59 7.22 5.63
N VAL A 135 23.02 8.48 5.75
CA VAL A 135 24.43 8.84 5.96
C VAL A 135 24.95 8.25 7.27
N LEU A 136 24.18 8.35 8.35
CA LEU A 136 24.54 7.74 9.63
C LEU A 136 24.68 6.22 9.50
N HIS A 137 23.72 5.56 8.86
CA HIS A 137 23.75 4.11 8.66
C HIS A 137 24.95 3.65 7.81
N LEU A 138 25.28 4.39 6.74
CA LEU A 138 26.45 4.13 5.92
C LEU A 138 27.76 4.40 6.66
N SER A 139 27.80 5.43 7.52
CA SER A 139 28.97 5.74 8.33
C SER A 139 29.28 4.65 9.36
N ALA A 140 28.24 3.97 9.87
CA ALA A 140 28.39 2.90 10.85
C ALA A 140 28.68 1.53 10.22
N GLY A 141 28.06 1.22 9.08
CA GLY A 141 28.12 -0.12 8.46
C GLY A 141 28.91 -0.23 7.16
N GLY A 142 29.43 0.87 6.63
CA GLY A 142 30.21 0.90 5.39
C GLY A 142 29.42 0.45 4.15
N ALA A 143 30.14 0.07 3.08
CA ALA A 143 29.52 -0.31 1.81
C ALA A 143 28.66 -1.59 1.89
N ALA A 144 28.94 -2.48 2.85
CA ALA A 144 28.16 -3.70 3.07
C ALA A 144 26.73 -3.40 3.57
N ALA A 145 26.55 -2.35 4.36
CA ALA A 145 25.24 -1.93 4.84
C ALA A 145 24.28 -1.49 3.72
N LEU A 146 24.81 -1.15 2.55
CA LEU A 146 24.02 -0.74 1.38
C LEU A 146 23.24 -1.93 0.79
N ALA A 147 23.77 -3.16 0.91
CA ALA A 147 23.09 -4.37 0.46
C ALA A 147 21.85 -4.67 1.32
N ASP A 148 21.96 -4.51 2.64
CA ASP A 148 20.85 -4.72 3.58
C ASP A 148 19.84 -3.56 3.56
N ALA A 149 20.29 -2.36 3.15
CA ALA A 149 19.48 -1.16 3.08
C ALA A 149 18.86 -0.91 1.69
N LEU A 150 18.82 -1.90 0.78
CA LEU A 150 18.31 -1.68 -0.59
C LEU A 150 16.90 -1.07 -0.60
N LEU A 151 15.98 -1.64 0.19
CA LEU A 151 14.60 -1.18 0.26
C LEU A 151 14.45 0.25 0.84
N PRO A 152 15.06 0.59 2.00
CA PRO A 152 15.01 1.97 2.50
C PRO A 152 15.72 2.96 1.58
N THR A 153 16.79 2.54 0.88
CA THR A 153 17.47 3.39 -0.11
C THR A 153 16.55 3.72 -1.28
N LEU A 154 15.86 2.72 -1.85
CA LEU A 154 14.88 2.94 -2.91
C LEU A 154 13.71 3.81 -2.43
N GLY A 155 13.23 3.59 -1.20
CA GLY A 155 12.20 4.42 -0.58
C GLY A 155 12.63 5.88 -0.44
N LEU A 156 13.87 6.13 -0.01
CA LEU A 156 14.44 7.47 0.10
C LEU A 156 14.60 8.14 -1.27
N CYS A 157 15.14 7.43 -2.26
CA CYS A 157 15.22 7.94 -3.63
C CYS A 157 13.83 8.30 -4.17
N GLY A 158 12.83 7.46 -3.93
CA GLY A 158 11.44 7.71 -4.27
C GLY A 158 10.89 8.98 -3.60
N LEU A 159 11.16 9.17 -2.30
CA LEU A 159 10.74 10.35 -1.54
C LEU A 159 11.38 11.65 -2.07
N VAL A 160 12.66 11.62 -2.41
CA VAL A 160 13.37 12.77 -3.00
C VAL A 160 12.81 13.11 -4.38
N LEU A 161 12.62 12.10 -5.24
CA LEU A 161 12.01 12.30 -6.56
C LEU A 161 10.59 12.85 -6.46
N LEU A 162 9.80 12.33 -5.51
CA LEU A 162 8.46 12.83 -5.23
C LEU A 162 8.49 14.31 -4.80
N THR A 163 9.44 14.70 -3.97
CA THR A 163 9.62 16.09 -3.52
C THR A 163 9.93 17.02 -4.70
N LEU A 164 10.83 16.61 -5.58
CA LEU A 164 11.19 17.38 -6.78
C LEU A 164 10.02 17.48 -7.77
N TRP A 165 9.31 16.37 -7.98
CA TRP A 165 8.12 16.34 -8.82
C TRP A 165 7.02 17.23 -8.26
N PHE A 166 6.73 17.18 -6.96
CA PHE A 166 5.71 18.00 -6.30
C PHE A 166 6.00 19.49 -6.50
N LYS A 167 7.26 19.90 -6.31
CA LYS A 167 7.70 21.27 -6.56
C LYS A 167 7.48 21.68 -8.01
N ARG A 168 7.69 20.77 -8.96
CA ARG A 168 7.54 21.03 -10.40
C ARG A 168 6.07 21.10 -10.81
N ALA A 169 5.22 20.22 -10.31
CA ALA A 169 3.83 20.07 -10.73
C ALA A 169 2.88 21.08 -10.07
N TYR A 170 3.10 21.43 -8.79
CA TYR A 170 2.13 22.21 -8.00
C TYR A 170 2.55 23.65 -7.66
N LEU A 171 3.84 23.99 -7.86
CA LEU A 171 4.37 25.33 -7.52
C LEU A 171 4.86 26.13 -8.72
N ARG A 172 4.91 25.54 -9.92
CA ARG A 172 5.34 26.23 -11.15
C ARG A 172 4.19 26.33 -12.15
N PRO A 173 3.41 27.43 -12.12
CA PRO A 173 2.26 27.60 -13.03
C PRO A 173 2.66 27.65 -14.51
N ALA A 174 3.89 28.06 -14.82
CA ALA A 174 4.41 28.11 -16.18
C ALA A 174 4.87 26.74 -16.74
N TYR A 175 4.79 25.66 -15.94
CA TYR A 175 5.28 24.35 -16.35
C TYR A 175 4.21 23.58 -17.16
N PRO A 176 4.55 22.97 -18.32
CA PRO A 176 3.62 22.13 -19.06
C PRO A 176 3.23 20.91 -18.21
N GLY A 177 1.96 20.88 -17.79
CA GLY A 177 1.45 19.90 -16.81
C GLY A 177 1.31 20.42 -15.38
N PHE A 178 1.25 21.75 -15.18
CA PHE A 178 0.80 22.33 -13.92
C PHE A 178 -0.56 21.76 -13.51
N ARG A 179 -0.66 21.31 -12.26
CA ARG A 179 -1.90 20.77 -11.69
C ARG A 179 -2.34 21.67 -10.54
N ASP A 180 -3.64 21.84 -10.39
CA ASP A 180 -4.17 22.48 -9.20
C ASP A 180 -4.14 21.49 -8.04
N PHE A 181 -3.32 21.82 -7.05
CA PHE A 181 -3.12 21.02 -5.85
C PHE A 181 -4.42 20.80 -5.08
N TRP A 182 -5.25 21.85 -4.97
CA TRP A 182 -6.47 21.76 -4.18
C TRP A 182 -7.53 20.90 -4.89
N ALA A 183 -7.66 21.04 -6.21
CA ALA A 183 -8.54 20.21 -7.02
C ALA A 183 -8.16 18.72 -6.90
N ASP A 184 -6.87 18.39 -7.01
CA ASP A 184 -6.38 17.01 -6.89
C ASP A 184 -6.65 16.41 -5.49
N ILE A 185 -6.48 17.17 -4.39
CA ILE A 185 -6.80 16.69 -3.04
C ILE A 185 -8.31 16.46 -2.88
N VAL A 186 -9.13 17.42 -3.30
CA VAL A 186 -10.59 17.33 -3.14
C VAL A 186 -11.13 16.15 -3.91
N GLU A 187 -10.64 15.93 -5.13
CA GLU A 187 -11.00 14.77 -5.96
C GLU A 187 -10.54 13.45 -5.33
N ALA A 188 -9.29 13.37 -4.86
CA ALA A 188 -8.78 12.19 -4.17
C ALA A 188 -9.58 11.86 -2.89
N ARG A 189 -9.94 12.89 -2.11
CA ARG A 189 -10.70 12.74 -0.87
C ARG A 189 -12.17 12.35 -1.14
N HIS A 190 -12.81 12.96 -2.13
CA HIS A 190 -14.14 12.53 -2.58
C HIS A 190 -14.14 11.10 -3.09
N PHE A 191 -13.09 10.71 -3.83
CA PHE A 191 -12.93 9.34 -4.29
C PHE A 191 -12.81 8.37 -3.12
N LEU A 192 -11.96 8.67 -2.13
CA LEU A 192 -11.82 7.81 -0.94
C LEU A 192 -13.11 7.72 -0.12
N MET A 193 -13.84 8.84 0.03
CA MET A 193 -15.15 8.81 0.70
C MET A 193 -16.13 7.91 -0.05
N ARG A 194 -16.26 8.02 -1.38
CA ARG A 194 -17.14 7.13 -2.17
C ARG A 194 -16.70 5.68 -2.12
N ALA A 195 -15.41 5.41 -2.25
CA ALA A 195 -14.86 4.06 -2.18
C ALA A 195 -15.07 3.41 -0.80
N ALA A 196 -15.10 4.19 0.29
CA ALA A 196 -15.45 3.68 1.62
C ALA A 196 -16.92 3.22 1.71
N HIS A 197 -17.81 3.80 0.90
CA HIS A 197 -19.24 3.48 0.85
C HIS A 197 -19.59 2.42 -0.21
N GLY A 198 -18.60 1.92 -0.96
CA GLY A 198 -18.78 0.84 -1.95
C GLY A 198 -19.20 1.29 -3.35
N GLU A 199 -19.08 2.58 -3.67
CA GLU A 199 -19.40 3.17 -4.98
C GLU A 199 -18.22 3.16 -5.98
#